data_AF-A0A2V5UYM3-F1
#
_entry.id   AF-A0A2V5UYM3-F1
#
_cell.length_a   1.000
_cell.length_b   1.000
_cell.length_c   1.000
_cell.angle_alpha   90.00
_cell.angle_beta   90.00
_cell.angle_gamma   90.00
#
_symmetry.space_group_name_H-M   'P 1'
#
loop_
_entity.id
_entity.type
_entity.pdbx_description
1 polymer ?
#
loop_
_entity_poly.entity_id
_entity_poly.type
_entity_poly.pdbx_seq_one_letter_code
_entity_poly.pdbx_strand_id
1 'polypeptide(L)' 'IPGFTRISMYPKLWEATGISYSELIDKLIELAIERFERENRLKTNRA' A
#
# COMPACT_ATOMS: atom_id res chain seq x y z
N ILE A 1 5.86 -3.24 -11.43
CA ILE A 1 5.99 -2.84 -10.01
C ILE A 1 7.30 -2.05 -9.89
N PRO A 2 7.31 -0.83 -9.33
CA PRO A 2 8.55 -0.07 -9.16
C PRO A 2 9.50 -0.80 -8.20
N GLY A 3 10.80 -0.50 -8.27
CA GLY A 3 11.74 -0.97 -7.25
C GLY A 3 11.29 -0.52 -5.86
N PHE A 4 11.39 -1.41 -4.88
CA PHE A 4 10.89 -1.18 -3.51
C PHE A 4 11.97 -1.33 -2.44
N THR A 5 13.25 -1.37 -2.83
CA THR A 5 14.34 -1.33 -1.84
C THR A 5 14.52 0.09 -1.31
N ARG A 6 15.22 0.25 -0.18
CA ARG A 6 15.51 1.57 0.42
C ARG A 6 16.19 2.58 -0.52
N ILE A 7 16.87 2.11 -1.56
CA ILE A 7 17.55 2.97 -2.56
C ILE A 7 16.74 3.15 -3.84
N SER A 8 15.59 2.49 -3.95
CA SER A 8 14.73 2.59 -5.13
C SER A 8 14.04 3.95 -5.20
N MET A 9 13.72 4.38 -6.42
CA MET A 9 13.14 5.70 -6.64
C MET A 9 11.77 5.87 -5.97
N TYR A 10 10.93 4.83 -5.93
CA TYR A 10 9.60 4.94 -5.34
C TYR A 10 9.63 5.29 -3.85
N PRO A 11 10.33 4.55 -2.97
CA PRO A 11 10.57 4.97 -1.59
C PRO A 11 11.20 6.37 -1.45
N LYS A 12 12.17 6.71 -2.31
CA LYS A 12 12.89 7.99 -2.25
C LYS A 12 12.00 9.19 -2.54
N LEU A 13 11.05 9.07 -3.46
CA LEU A 13 10.09 10.13 -3.76
C LEU A 13 9.14 10.38 -2.57
N TRP A 14 8.70 9.33 -1.89
CA TRP A 14 7.87 9.46 -0.69
C TRP A 14 8.65 10.06 0.49
N GLU A 15 9.91 9.66 0.66
CA GLU A 15 10.81 10.26 1.65
C GLU A 15 10.97 11.77 1.42
N ALA A 16 11.07 12.20 0.15
CA ALA A 16 11.12 13.62 -0.21
C ALA A 16 9.81 14.38 0.12
N THR A 17 8.69 13.68 0.28
CA THR A 17 7.41 14.25 0.76
C THR A 17 7.24 14.21 2.27
N GLY A 18 8.24 13.71 3.01
CA GLY A 18 8.21 13.59 4.47
C GLY A 18 7.65 12.27 5.00
N ILE A 19 7.45 11.26 4.14
CA ILE A 19 6.99 9.92 4.55
C ILE A 19 8.18 8.97 4.54
N SER A 20 8.56 8.48 5.72
CA SER A 20 9.67 7.53 5.85
C SER A 20 9.35 6.19 5.18
N TYR A 21 10.40 5.42 4.89
CA TYR A 21 10.24 4.09 4.29
C TYR A 21 9.39 3.14 5.16
N SER A 22 9.48 3.23 6.49
CA SER A 22 8.65 2.43 7.41
C SER A 22 7.19 2.84 7.30
N GLU A 23 6.89 4.14 7.39
CA GLU A 23 5.52 4.67 7.29
C GLU A 23 4.90 4.33 5.92
N LEU A 24 5.70 4.33 4.84
CA LEU A 24 5.23 3.91 3.53
C LEU A 24 4.83 2.43 3.50
N ILE A 25 5.60 1.55 4.14
CA ILE A 25 5.27 0.11 4.25
C ILE A 25 3.96 -0.06 5.03
N ASP A 26 3.85 0.61 6.17
CA ASP A 26 2.68 0.53 7.03
C ASP A 26 1.42 0.98 6.27
N LYS A 27 1.49 2.12 5.58
CA LYS A 27 0.40 2.63 4.72
C LYS A 27 0.00 1.66 3.62
N LEU A 28 0.95 0.99 2.97
CA LEU A 28 0.63 0.04 1.90
C LEU A 28 -0.05 -1.22 2.44
N ILE A 29 0.35 -1.69 3.63
CA ILE A 29 -0.31 -2.81 4.31
C ILE A 29 -1.75 -2.42 4.67
N GLU A 30 -1.96 -1.25 5.27
CA GLU A 30 -3.28 -0.72 5.60
C GLU A 30 -4.18 -0.65 4.35
N LEU A 31 -3.70 -0.01 3.27
CA LEU A 31 -4.44 0.09 2.02
C LEU A 31 -4.79 -1.27 1.41
N ALA A 32 -3.91 -2.27 1.55
CA ALA A 32 -4.17 -3.62 1.08
C ALA A 32 -5.28 -4.30 1.87
N ILE A 33 -5.28 -4.16 3.20
CA ILE A 33 -6.34 -4.68 4.09
C ILE A 33 -7.68 -4.00 3.76
N GLU A 34 -7.71 -2.68 3.69
CA GLU A 34 -8.93 -1.94 3.36
C GLU A 34 -9.49 -2.37 2.00
N ARG A 35 -8.61 -2.55 1.00
CA ARG A 35 -9.02 -3.03 -0.32
C ARG A 35 -9.63 -4.42 -0.24
N PHE A 36 -9.01 -5.33 0.50
CA PHE A 36 -9.51 -6.69 0.67
C PHE A 36 -10.90 -6.71 1.34
N GLU A 37 -11.10 -5.91 2.39
CA GLU A 37 -12.39 -5.77 3.06
C GLU A 37 -13.47 -5.20 2.12
N ARG A 38 -13.13 -4.15 1.36
CA ARG A 38 -14.03 -3.58 0.34
C ARG A 38 -14.43 -4.63 -0.70
N GLU A 39 -13.47 -5.38 -1.23
CA GLU A 39 -13.74 -6.44 -2.22
C GLU A 39 -14.61 -7.57 -1.64
N ASN A 40 -14.36 -7.99 -0.39
CA ASN A 40 -15.16 -9.03 0.26
C ASN A 40 -16.60 -8.59 0.51
N ARG A 41 -16.84 -7.32 0.84
CA ARG A 41 -18.19 -6.79 1.02
C ARG A 41 -18.99 -6.76 -0.29
N LEU A 42 -18.32 -6.61 -1.43
CA LEU A 42 -18.95 -6.62 -2.75
C LEU A 42 -19.21 -8.03 -3.30
N LYS A 43 -18.64 -9.08 -2.69
CA LYS A 43 -18.95 -10.48 -3.02
C LYS A 43 -20.35 -10.82 -2.49
N THR A 44 -21.38 -10.38 -3.19
CA THR A 44 -22.74 -10.89 -2.99
C THR A 44 -22.78 -12.34 -3.44
N ASN A 45 -23.05 -13.24 -2.50
CA ASN A 45 -23.32 -14.65 -2.78
C ASN A 45 -24.59 -14.71 -3.63
N ARG A 46 -24.48 -14.92 -4.95
CA ARG A 46 -25.62 -15.39 -5.72
C ARG A 46 -25.77 -16.87 -5.37
N ALA A 47 -26.71 -17.14 -4.48
CA ALA A 47 -27.20 -18.48 -4.17
C ALA A 47 -27.73 -19.18 -5.43
#